data_AF-A0A950RJE6-F1
#
_entry.id   AF-A0A950RJE6-F1
#
_cell.length_a   1.000
_cell.length_b   1.000
_cell.length_c   1.000
_cell.angle_alpha   90.00
_cell.angle_beta   90.00
_cell.angle_gamma   90.00
#
_symmetry.space_group_name_H-M   'P 1'
#
loop_
_entity.id
_entity.type
_entity.pdbx_description
1 polymer ?
#
loop_
_entity_poly.entity_id
_entity_poly.type
_entity_poly.pdbx_seq_one_letter_code
_entity_poly.pdbx_strand_id
1 'polypeptide(L)'
;MYIVEITTREGQVCESFCTYEEARRRVELLPVENLISLPLIFEELPDGSQRLVREDGKPLQWHRLPEDPLPGPDEPIPLSDEPPPDLLAAEIEAIPLLEIELLGDGEEKEDQT
;
A
#
# COMPACT_ATOMS: atom_id res chain seq x y z
N MET A 1 -8.44 14.53 -6.58
CA MET A 1 -7.60 14.68 -7.78
C MET A 1 -7.10 13.29 -8.14
N TYR A 2 -6.89 12.98 -9.42
CA TYR A 2 -6.32 11.70 -9.85
C TYR A 2 -4.97 11.92 -10.51
N ILE A 3 -4.03 11.02 -10.27
CA ILE A 3 -2.65 11.10 -10.76
C ILE A 3 -2.38 9.83 -11.54
N VAL A 4 -2.06 9.98 -12.83
CA VAL A 4 -1.64 8.88 -13.70
C VAL A 4 -0.13 8.85 -13.71
N GLU A 5 0.43 7.69 -13.40
CA GLU A 5 1.85 7.42 -13.40
C GLU A 5 2.16 6.30 -14.40
N ILE A 6 3.01 6.61 -15.38
CA ILE A 6 3.35 5.70 -16.48
C ILE A 6 4.86 5.63 -16.62
N THR A 7 5.41 4.42 -16.64
CA THR A 7 6.81 4.20 -17.02
C THR A 7 6.87 3.82 -18.50
N THR A 8 7.39 4.73 -19.32
CA THR A 8 7.61 4.50 -20.75
C THR A 8 9.08 4.26 -21.06
N ARG A 9 9.38 3.86 -22.29
CA ARG A 9 10.75 3.76 -22.81
C ARG A 9 11.51 5.09 -22.82
N GLU A 10 10.80 6.21 -22.83
CA GLU A 10 11.39 7.55 -22.82
C GLU A 10 11.58 8.08 -21.40
N GLY A 11 11.03 7.40 -20.39
CA GLY A 11 11.07 7.78 -18.99
C GLY A 11 9.71 7.72 -18.31
N GLN A 12 9.66 8.20 -17.07
CA GLN A 12 8.44 8.26 -16.29
C GLN A 12 7.64 9.53 -16.61
N VAL A 13 6.32 9.35 -16.76
CA VAL A 13 5.36 10.43 -16.99
C VAL A 13 4.36 10.44 -15.83
N CYS A 14 4.19 11.60 -15.21
CA CYS A 14 3.20 11.84 -14.15
C CYS A 14 2.27 12.98 -14.57
N GLU A 15 0.97 12.68 -14.70
CA GLU A 15 -0.05 13.62 -15.13
C GLU A 15 -1.21 13.65 -14.12
N SER A 16 -1.80 14.82 -13.89
CA SER A 16 -2.92 14.97 -12.94
C SER A 16 -4.22 15.35 -13.64
N PHE A 17 -5.33 14.80 -13.15
CA PHE A 17 -6.66 14.88 -13.74
C PHE A 17 -7.72 15.10 -12.66
N CYS A 18 -8.77 15.85 -13.01
CA CYS A 18 -9.85 16.15 -12.06
C CYS A 18 -10.73 14.93 -11.79
N THR A 19 -10.89 14.05 -12.78
CA THR A 19 -11.76 12.86 -12.70
C THR A 19 -11.04 11.57 -13.03
N TYR A 20 -11.54 10.46 -12.48
CA TYR A 20 -11.03 9.13 -12.77
C TYR A 20 -11.21 8.76 -14.25
N GLU A 21 -12.31 9.18 -14.88
CA GLU A 21 -12.56 8.87 -16.30
C GLU A 21 -11.53 9.51 -17.22
N GLU A 22 -11.09 10.74 -16.93
CA GLU A 22 -10.02 11.39 -17.69
C GLU A 22 -8.69 10.68 -17.51
N ALA A 23 -8.34 10.33 -16.26
CA ALA A 23 -7.15 9.56 -15.93
C ALA A 23 -7.14 8.20 -16.66
N ARG A 24 -8.27 7.48 -16.66
CA ARG A 24 -8.43 6.21 -17.35
C ARG A 24 -8.30 6.35 -18.87
N ARG A 25 -8.97 7.33 -19.48
CA ARG A 25 -8.84 7.57 -20.93
C ARG A 25 -7.40 7.84 -21.34
N ARG A 26 -6.64 8.56 -20.49
CA ARG A 26 -5.23 8.81 -20.75
C ARG A 26 -4.42 7.52 -20.83
N VAL A 27 -4.71 6.56 -19.95
CA VAL A 27 -4.12 5.22 -19.94
C VAL A 27 -4.52 4.42 -21.19
N GLU A 28 -5.80 4.45 -21.56
CA GLU A 28 -6.33 3.72 -22.73
C GLU A 28 -5.77 4.23 -24.07
N LEU A 29 -5.36 5.49 -24.14
CA LEU A 29 -4.75 6.10 -25.33
C LEU A 29 -3.26 5.76 -25.50
N LEU A 30 -2.62 5.11 -24.52
CA LEU A 30 -1.19 4.79 -24.59
C LEU A 30 -0.95 3.53 -25.43
N PRO A 31 -0.02 3.58 -26.40
CA PRO A 31 0.37 2.39 -27.13
C PRO A 31 1.20 1.47 -26.23
N VAL A 32 0.78 0.21 -26.11
CA VAL A 32 1.40 -0.80 -25.23
C VAL A 32 2.88 -1.02 -25.53
N GLU A 33 3.30 -0.84 -26.79
CA GLU A 33 4.69 -0.99 -27.21
C GLU A 33 5.66 -0.01 -26.54
N ASN A 34 5.16 1.11 -26.04
CA ASN A 34 5.95 2.13 -25.36
C ASN A 34 5.99 1.97 -23.84
N LEU A 35 5.18 1.08 -23.27
CA LEU A 35 5.08 0.85 -21.84
C LEU A 35 6.18 -0.12 -21.36
N ILE A 36 6.89 0.26 -20.30
CA ILE A 36 7.82 -0.62 -19.57
C ILE A 36 7.09 -1.28 -18.39
N SER A 37 6.18 -0.55 -17.74
CA SER A 37 5.39 -1.02 -16.61
C SER A 37 3.89 -0.85 -16.85
N LEU A 38 3.10 -1.47 -15.97
CA LEU A 38 1.67 -1.18 -15.91
C LEU A 38 1.45 0.30 -15.53
N PRO A 39 0.56 1.02 -16.21
CA PRO A 39 0.12 2.35 -15.79
C PRO A 39 -0.63 2.27 -14.46
N LEU A 40 -0.38 3.23 -13.58
CA LEU A 40 -1.00 3.31 -12.26
C LEU A 40 -1.83 4.59 -12.15
N ILE A 41 -2.99 4.50 -11.49
CA ILE A 41 -3.84 5.66 -11.22
C ILE A 41 -3.99 5.82 -9.72
N PHE A 42 -3.55 6.94 -9.18
CA PHE A 42 -3.70 7.27 -7.77
C PHE A 42 -4.78 8.31 -7.56
N GLU A 43 -5.53 8.21 -6.48
CA GLU A 43 -6.41 9.25 -5.98
C GLU A 43 -5.69 10.00 -4.87
N GLU A 44 -5.56 11.31 -5.02
CA GLU A 44 -5.06 12.20 -3.97
C GLU A 44 -6.19 12.51 -2.99
N LEU A 45 -5.95 12.20 -1.72
CA LEU A 45 -6.86 12.40 -0.60
C LEU A 45 -6.70 13.81 0.00
N PRO A 46 -7.68 14.29 0.78
CA PRO A 46 -7.64 15.64 1.36
C PRO A 46 -6.45 15.90 2.30
N ASP A 47 -5.87 14.85 2.88
CA ASP A 47 -4.68 14.92 3.73
C ASP A 47 -3.35 14.94 2.92
N GLY A 48 -3.43 14.88 1.58
CA GLY A 48 -2.27 14.88 0.69
C GLY A 48 -1.67 13.49 0.45
N SER A 49 -2.15 12.45 1.12
CA SER A 49 -1.78 11.08 0.79
C SER A 49 -2.40 10.64 -0.55
N GLN A 50 -1.77 9.63 -1.16
CA GLN A 50 -2.18 9.07 -2.43
C GLN A 50 -2.59 7.61 -2.26
N ARG A 51 -3.70 7.23 -2.88
CA ARG A 51 -4.24 5.88 -2.82
C ARG A 51 -4.34 5.28 -4.21
N LEU A 52 -3.76 4.11 -4.43
CA LEU A 52 -3.82 3.44 -5.73
C LEU A 52 -5.27 2.99 -6.02
N VAL A 53 -5.74 3.22 -7.23
CA VAL A 53 -7.08 2.89 -7.70
C VAL A 53 -7.00 1.78 -8.75
N ARG A 54 -7.86 0.77 -8.63
CA ARG A 54 -7.99 -0.31 -9.62
C ARG A 54 -8.70 0.16 -10.88
N GLU A 55 -8.70 -0.70 -11.89
CA GLU A 55 -9.42 -0.53 -13.16
C GLU A 55 -10.95 -0.43 -12.97
N ASP A 56 -11.49 -1.00 -11.89
CA ASP A 56 -12.89 -0.89 -11.49
C ASP A 56 -13.23 0.43 -10.76
N GLY A 57 -12.28 1.37 -10.65
CA GLY A 57 -12.43 2.58 -9.83
C GLY A 57 -12.42 2.32 -8.32
N LYS A 58 -12.21 1.07 -7.91
CA LYS A 58 -12.15 0.69 -6.50
C LYS A 58 -10.76 0.93 -5.93
N PRO A 59 -10.65 1.60 -4.78
CA PRO A 59 -9.35 1.96 -4.26
C PRO A 59 -8.70 0.80 -3.48
N LEU A 60 -7.42 0.51 -3.76
CA LEU A 60 -6.61 -0.53 -3.10
C LEU A 60 -6.20 -0.09 -1.69
N GLN A 61 -5.80 -1.03 -0.83
CA GLN A 61 -5.25 -0.73 0.51
C GLN A 61 -3.83 -0.15 0.46
N TRP A 62 -3.28 0.08 -0.73
CA TRP A 62 -1.97 0.69 -0.88
C TRP A 62 -2.07 2.21 -0.76
N HIS A 63 -1.53 2.74 0.33
CA HIS A 63 -1.34 4.16 0.56
C HIS A 63 0.14 4.51 0.39
N ARG A 64 0.44 5.64 -0.26
CA ARG A 64 1.78 6.22 -0.35
C ARG A 64 1.72 7.72 -0.09
N LEU A 65 2.83 8.28 0.37
CA LEU A 65 3.03 9.73 0.38
C LEU A 65 3.63 10.18 -0.96
N PRO A 66 3.45 11.44 -1.38
CA PRO A 66 4.04 11.95 -2.62
C PRO A 66 5.57 11.85 -2.67
N GLU A 67 6.19 11.86 -1.49
CA GLU A 67 7.65 11.81 -1.29
C GLU A 67 8.18 10.38 -1.20
N ASP A 68 7.29 9.38 -1.15
CA ASP A 68 7.67 7.98 -0.99
C ASP A 68 8.39 7.50 -2.26
N PRO A 69 9.60 6.92 -2.12
CA PRO A 69 10.32 6.41 -3.28
C PRO A 69 9.52 5.29 -3.92
N LEU A 70 9.45 5.29 -5.25
CA LEU A 70 8.82 4.20 -5.97
C LEU A 70 9.47 2.88 -5.56
N PRO A 71 8.67 1.80 -5.38
CA PRO A 71 9.26 0.49 -5.22
C PRO A 71 10.17 0.27 -6.43
N GLY A 72 11.48 0.17 -6.17
CA GLY A 72 12.46 -0.14 -7.18
C GLY A 72 12.16 -1.50 -7.82
N PRO A 73 12.93 -1.90 -8.85
CA PRO A 73 12.87 -3.28 -9.32
C PRO A 73 13.01 -4.21 -8.11
N ASP A 74 12.12 -5.20 -8.02
CA ASP A 74 12.14 -6.23 -6.98
C ASP A 74 13.42 -7.07 -7.18
N GLU A 75 14.53 -6.60 -6.60
CA GLU A 75 15.77 -7.36 -6.59
C GLU A 75 15.53 -8.59 -5.71
N PRO A 76 15.80 -9.81 -6.22
CA PRO A 76 15.60 -11.00 -5.42
C PRO A 76 16.46 -10.89 -4.16
N ILE A 77 15.80 -10.87 -3.00
CA ILE A 77 16.49 -10.88 -1.72
C ILE A 77 17.30 -12.18 -1.65
N PRO A 78 18.64 -12.14 -1.52
CA PRO A 78 19.43 -13.34 -1.40
C PRO A 78 19.03 -14.08 -0.12
N LEU A 79 18.64 -15.36 -0.28
CA LEU A 79 18.43 -16.28 0.83
C LEU A 79 19.79 -16.64 1.45
N SER A 80 20.34 -15.73 2.25
CA SER A 80 21.47 -16.01 3.12
C SER A 80 20.96 -16.71 4.38
N ASP A 81 21.47 -17.90 4.67
CA ASP A 81 21.24 -18.64 5.93
C ASP A 81 22.01 -18.02 7.13
N GLU A 82 22.62 -16.84 6.92
CA GLU A 82 23.41 -16.16 7.93
C GLU A 82 22.55 -15.05 8.55
N PRO A 83 22.25 -15.09 9.86
CA PRO A 83 21.56 -13.99 10.51
C PRO A 83 22.41 -12.73 10.38
N PRO A 84 21.80 -11.56 10.12
CA PRO A 84 22.54 -10.30 10.08
C PRO A 84 23.33 -10.12 11.38
N PRO A 85 24.58 -9.61 11.31
CA PRO A 85 25.46 -9.49 12.48
C PRO A 85 24.88 -8.59 13.59
N ASP A 86 23.86 -7.78 13.27
CA ASP A 86 23.11 -6.94 14.20
C ASP A 86 22.08 -7.71 15.07
N LEU A 87 21.70 -8.94 14.70
CA LEU A 87 20.78 -9.77 15.49
C LEU A 87 21.49 -10.66 16.52
N LEU A 88 22.83 -10.68 16.54
CA LEU A 88 23.61 -11.44 17.52
C LEU A 88 23.79 -10.70 18.86
N ALA A 89 23.30 -9.45 18.96
CA ALA A 89 23.42 -8.61 20.15
C ALA A 89 22.08 -8.09 20.71
N ALA A 90 20.94 -8.54 20.18
CA ALA A 90 19.66 -8.35 20.85
C ALA A 90 19.35 -9.62 21.63
N GLU A 91 19.64 -9.60 22.93
CA GLU A 91 18.90 -10.45 23.87
C GLU A 91 17.42 -10.31 23.51
N ILE A 92 16.83 -11.41 23.05
CA ILE A 92 15.39 -11.51 22.89
C ILE A 92 14.86 -11.50 24.32
N GLU A 93 14.69 -10.31 24.92
CA GLU A 93 13.79 -10.16 26.04
C GLU A 93 12.42 -10.51 25.50
N ALA A 94 12.06 -11.78 25.70
CA ALA A 94 10.73 -12.29 25.47
C ALA A 94 9.75 -11.28 26.06
N ILE A 95 8.96 -10.64 25.21
CA ILE A 95 7.85 -9.81 25.65
C ILE A 95 7.03 -10.72 26.57
N PRO A 96 6.95 -10.46 27.89
CA PRO A 96 6.13 -11.30 28.74
C PRO A 96 4.70 -11.14 28.23
N LEU A 97 4.07 -12.27 27.88
CA LEU A 97 2.63 -12.33 27.66
C LEU A 97 2.01 -11.71 28.92
N LEU A 98 1.53 -10.46 28.84
CA LEU A 98 0.70 -9.91 29.88
C LEU A 98 -0.55 -10.78 29.94
N GLU A 99 -0.65 -11.55 31.02
CA GLU A 99 -1.89 -12.12 31.53
C GLU A 99 -2.97 -11.04 31.48
N ILE A 100 -3.89 -11.14 30.53
CA ILE A 100 -5.18 -10.47 30.63
C ILE A 100 -6.01 -11.35 31.56
N GLU A 101 -5.82 -11.17 32.86
CA GLU A 101 -6.65 -11.75 33.89
C GLU A 101 -7.27 -10.61 34.71
N LEU A 102 -8.58 -10.74 34.93
CA LEU A 102 -9.43 -10.13 35.97
C LEU A 102 -10.00 -8.72 35.65
N LEU A 103 -11.27 -8.40 35.91
CA LEU A 103 -12.50 -9.13 36.27
C LEU A 103 -13.59 -8.04 36.41
N GLY A 104 -14.87 -8.41 36.40
CA GLY A 104 -15.98 -7.54 36.83
C GLY A 104 -17.25 -7.82 36.03
N ASP A 105 -17.95 -8.93 36.27
CA ASP A 105 -18.94 -9.16 37.34
C ASP A 105 -20.25 -8.37 37.11
N GLY A 106 -21.34 -9.11 36.92
CA GLY A 106 -22.66 -8.59 36.54
C GLY A 106 -23.65 -9.72 36.29
N GLU A 107 -24.05 -10.39 37.37
CA GLU A 107 -25.28 -11.18 37.47
C GLU A 107 -26.48 -10.43 36.88
N GLU A 108 -27.41 -11.13 36.22
CA GLU A 108 -28.78 -11.33 36.73
C GLU A 108 -29.72 -11.99 35.69
N LYS A 109 -30.18 -13.18 36.10
CA LYS A 109 -31.56 -13.69 36.11
C LYS A 109 -32.25 -14.15 34.81
N GLU A 110 -32.59 -15.44 34.90
CA GLU A 110 -33.82 -16.10 34.45
C GLU A 110 -35.01 -15.13 34.25
N ASP A 111 -35.69 -15.24 33.10
CA ASP A 111 -37.14 -15.37 33.15
C ASP A 111 -37.68 -16.20 31.99
N GLN A 112 -38.71 -16.92 32.39
CA GLN A 112 -39.49 -17.94 31.74
C GLN A 112 -40.46 -17.33 30.73
N THR A 113 -40.70 -17.99 29.60
CA THR A 113 -42.04 -18.10 28.98
C THR A 113 -42.08 -19.31 28.09
#